data_AF-K1U0A9-F1
#
_entry.id   AF-K1U0A9-F1
#
_cell.length_a   1.000
_cell.length_b   1.000
_cell.length_c   1.000
_cell.angle_alpha   90.00
_cell.angle_beta   90.00
_cell.angle_gamma   90.00
#
_symmetry.space_group_name_H-M   'P 1'
#
loop_
_entity.id
_entity.type
_entity.pdbx_description
1 polymer ?
#
loop_
_entity_poly.entity_id
_entity_poly.type
_entity_poly.pdbx_seq_one_letter_code
_entity_poly.pdbx_strand_id
1 'polypeptide(L)'
;NVVIEKDITFYSTCEHHLMPFYGKVHIAYIPNGKVVGISKLARTVEVYARRLQIQEQMTNQIAKALEKYLGAKGVLVMAQAEHMCMSARGIKKPGSKTVTFASTGVFEEDRNLRSDVLSIFRDGQ
;
A
#
# COMPACT_ATOMS: atom_id res chain seq x y z
N ASN A 1 -5.24 3.84 -19.50
CA ASN A 1 -6.24 3.25 -18.57
C ASN A 1 -5.53 2.81 -17.30
N VAL A 2 -6.07 3.20 -16.15
CA VAL A 2 -5.57 2.79 -14.83
C VAL A 2 -6.22 1.46 -14.45
N VAL A 3 -5.44 0.55 -13.86
CA VAL A 3 -5.94 -0.68 -13.25
C VAL A 3 -5.83 -0.52 -11.73
N ILE A 4 -6.91 -0.85 -11.01
CA ILE A 4 -6.99 -0.69 -9.55
C ILE A 4 -7.35 -2.03 -8.91
N GLU A 5 -6.58 -2.45 -7.90
CA GLU A 5 -6.92 -3.52 -6.97
C GLU A 5 -6.93 -2.95 -5.55
N LYS A 6 -8.09 -2.98 -4.91
CA LYS A 6 -8.33 -2.36 -3.61
C LYS A 6 -8.73 -3.40 -2.56
N ASP A 7 -8.61 -3.03 -1.30
CA ASP A 7 -8.97 -3.84 -0.13
C ASP A 7 -8.13 -5.12 0.06
N ILE A 8 -6.86 -5.11 -0.36
CA ILE A 8 -5.93 -6.22 -0.13
C ILE A 8 -5.57 -6.27 1.35
N THR A 9 -6.07 -7.27 2.07
CA THR A 9 -5.76 -7.44 3.49
C THR A 9 -4.29 -7.85 3.67
N PHE A 10 -3.62 -7.28 4.66
CA PHE A 10 -2.25 -7.65 5.02
C PHE A 10 -2.05 -7.70 6.53
N TYR A 11 -1.05 -8.47 6.94
CA TYR A 11 -0.56 -8.56 8.31
C TYR A 11 0.95 -8.40 8.31
N SER A 12 1.47 -7.59 9.22
CA SER A 12 2.90 -7.32 9.35
C SER A 12 3.29 -7.15 10.82
N THR A 13 4.59 -7.01 11.08
CA THR A 13 5.14 -6.85 12.43
C THR A 13 5.94 -5.55 12.48
N CYS A 14 5.58 -4.66 13.40
CA CYS A 14 6.27 -3.39 13.59
C CYS A 14 7.67 -3.65 14.15
N GLU A 15 8.70 -3.20 13.44
CA GLU A 15 10.09 -3.50 13.82
C GLU A 15 10.52 -2.90 15.17
N HIS A 16 9.92 -1.78 15.58
CA HIS A 16 10.24 -1.11 16.85
C HIS A 16 9.85 -1.91 18.09
N HIS A 17 8.78 -2.70 18.00
CA HIS A 17 8.16 -3.33 19.17
C HIS A 17 7.90 -4.82 18.98
N LEU A 18 8.17 -5.35 17.78
CA LEU A 18 7.88 -6.73 17.39
C LEU A 18 6.41 -7.10 17.62
N MET A 19 5.51 -6.12 17.43
CA MET A 19 4.07 -6.28 17.61
C MET A 19 3.34 -6.20 16.27
N PRO A 20 2.20 -6.88 16.10
CA PRO A 20 1.45 -6.84 14.86
C PRO A 20 0.98 -5.42 14.48
N PHE A 21 0.95 -5.15 13.18
CA PHE A 21 0.07 -4.15 12.58
C PHE A 21 -0.56 -4.75 11.34
N TYR A 22 -1.81 -4.40 11.07
CA TYR A 22 -2.60 -5.03 10.02
C TYR A 22 -3.63 -4.06 9.47
N GLY A 23 -4.05 -4.31 8.24
CA GLY A 23 -5.02 -3.47 7.58
C GLY A 23 -5.14 -3.79 6.11
N LYS A 24 -5.29 -2.75 5.29
CA LYS A 24 -5.54 -2.87 3.86
C LYS A 24 -4.50 -2.11 3.04
N VAL A 25 -4.12 -2.69 1.92
CA VAL A 25 -3.36 -2.04 0.84
C VAL A 25 -4.26 -1.91 -0.39
N HIS A 26 -4.13 -0.77 -1.06
CA HIS A 26 -4.75 -0.47 -2.34
C HIS A 26 -3.66 -0.14 -3.34
N ILE A 27 -3.77 -0.67 -4.55
CA ILE A 27 -2.78 -0.53 -5.61
C ILE A 27 -3.49 -0.04 -6.86
N ALA A 28 -2.90 0.97 -7.49
CA ALA A 28 -3.23 1.40 -8.83
C ALA A 28 -1.96 1.39 -9.68
N TYR A 29 -2.07 0.97 -10.94
CA TYR A 29 -0.96 1.07 -11.87
C TYR A 29 -1.44 1.33 -13.30
N ILE A 30 -0.55 1.90 -14.11
CA ILE A 30 -0.78 2.10 -15.55
C ILE A 30 0.07 1.10 -16.32
N PRO A 31 -0.54 0.12 -17.01
CA PRO A 31 0.17 -0.87 -17.82
C PRO A 31 1.04 -0.24 -18.91
N ASN A 32 2.17 -0.88 -19.21
CA ASN A 32 2.98 -0.59 -20.39
C ASN A 32 2.99 -1.80 -21.33
N GLY A 33 1.90 -1.97 -22.08
CA GLY A 33 1.74 -3.07 -23.05
C GLY A 33 1.43 -4.44 -22.43
N LYS A 34 1.53 -4.62 -21.10
CA LYS A 34 1.17 -5.87 -20.40
C LYS A 34 0.37 -5.60 -19.13
N VAL A 35 -0.71 -6.36 -18.96
CA VAL A 35 -1.53 -6.37 -17.73
C VAL A 35 -1.09 -7.56 -16.88
N VAL A 36 -0.81 -7.32 -15.60
CA VAL A 36 -0.44 -8.40 -14.68
C VAL A 36 -1.68 -9.13 -14.16
N GLY A 37 -1.53 -10.41 -13.85
CA GLY A 37 -2.54 -11.15 -13.11
C GLY A 37 -2.73 -10.54 -11.71
N ILE A 38 -3.99 -10.30 -11.34
CA ILE A 38 -4.45 -9.67 -10.09
C ILE A 38 -3.76 -10.31 -8.87
N SER A 39 -3.69 -11.65 -8.83
CA SER A 39 -3.03 -12.39 -7.74
C SER A 39 -1.56 -12.04 -7.48
N LYS A 40 -0.85 -11.45 -8.46
CA LYS A 40 0.54 -11.01 -8.29
C LYS A 40 0.67 -9.69 -7.54
N LEU A 41 -0.32 -8.80 -7.62
CA LEU A 41 -0.35 -7.57 -6.82
C LEU A 41 -0.50 -7.93 -5.34
N ALA A 42 -1.51 -8.74 -5.00
CA ALA A 42 -1.70 -9.26 -3.65
C ALA A 42 -0.48 -10.03 -3.13
N ARG A 43 0.16 -10.87 -3.96
CA ARG A 43 1.40 -11.57 -3.58
C ARG A 43 2.55 -10.61 -3.29
N THR A 44 2.64 -9.50 -4.01
CA THR A 44 3.68 -8.49 -3.78
C THR A 44 3.49 -7.82 -2.43
N VAL A 45 2.24 -7.50 -2.06
CA VAL A 45 1.90 -7.00 -0.71
C VAL A 45 2.37 -7.99 0.36
N GLU A 46 2.03 -9.28 0.22
CA GLU A 46 2.42 -10.33 1.18
C GLU A 46 3.95 -10.45 1.36
N VAL A 47 4.72 -10.39 0.27
CA VAL A 47 6.20 -10.49 0.31
C VAL A 47 6.83 -9.38 1.14
N TYR A 48 6.26 -8.18 1.12
CA TYR A 48 6.76 -7.05 1.90
C TYR A 48 6.14 -6.99 3.30
N ALA A 49 4.88 -7.37 3.45
CA ALA A 49 4.19 -7.39 4.74
C ALA A 49 4.78 -8.44 5.71
N ARG A 50 5.24 -9.60 5.21
CA ARG A 50 5.84 -10.67 6.02
C ARG A 50 7.30 -10.40 6.43
N ARG A 51 7.54 -9.22 7.00
CA ARG A 51 8.84 -8.77 7.50
C ARG A 51 8.64 -7.98 8.79
N LEU A 52 9.73 -7.71 9.50
CA LEU A 52 9.78 -6.56 10.40
C LEU A 52 9.73 -5.29 9.54
N GLN A 53 8.80 -4.40 9.84
CA GLN A 53 8.51 -3.26 8.97
C GLN A 53 8.23 -1.96 9.73
N ILE A 54 8.46 -0.89 8.98
CA ILE A 54 7.85 0.43 9.10
C ILE A 54 6.81 0.55 7.97
N GLN A 55 5.60 1.07 8.26
CA GLN A 55 4.50 1.10 7.28
C GLN A 55 4.85 1.96 6.06
N GLU A 56 5.50 3.11 6.27
CA GLU A 56 5.99 4.03 5.25
C GLU A 56 6.97 3.32 4.31
N GLN A 57 7.90 2.54 4.88
CA GLN A 57 8.86 1.78 4.10
C GLN A 57 8.19 0.68 3.29
N MET A 58 7.30 -0.10 3.91
CA MET A 58 6.54 -1.15 3.24
C MET A 58 5.76 -0.60 2.04
N THR A 59 5.08 0.54 2.21
CA THR A 59 4.30 1.19 1.15
C THR A 59 5.18 1.58 -0.03
N ASN A 60 6.34 2.19 0.23
CA ASN A 60 7.33 2.55 -0.80
C ASN A 60 7.93 1.33 -1.50
N GLN A 61 8.23 0.26 -0.74
CA GLN A 61 8.78 -0.96 -1.29
C GLN A 61 7.83 -1.63 -2.28
N ILE A 62 6.53 -1.69 -1.95
CA ILE A 62 5.51 -2.25 -2.84
C ILE A 62 5.43 -1.42 -4.14
N ALA A 63 5.34 -0.08 -4.04
CA ALA A 63 5.23 0.79 -5.21
C ALA A 63 6.44 0.62 -6.16
N LYS A 64 7.66 0.71 -5.62
CA LYS A 64 8.90 0.55 -6.40
C LYS A 64 9.07 -0.84 -7.01
N ALA A 65 8.65 -1.89 -6.30
CA ALA A 65 8.71 -3.25 -6.82
C ALA A 65 7.77 -3.42 -8.02
N LEU A 66 6.55 -2.93 -7.91
CA LEU A 66 5.57 -3.03 -8.98
C LEU A 66 6.00 -2.23 -10.21
N GLU A 67 6.50 -1.01 -10.03
CA GLU A 67 7.04 -0.23 -11.14
C GLU A 67 8.16 -0.98 -11.85
N LYS A 68 9.18 -1.41 -11.10
CA LYS A 68 10.37 -2.08 -11.65
C LYS A 68 10.03 -3.38 -12.36
N TYR A 69 9.24 -4.26 -11.74
CA TYR A 69 9.03 -5.62 -12.25
C TYR A 69 7.86 -5.74 -13.22
N LEU A 70 6.89 -4.81 -13.19
CA LEU A 70 5.83 -4.76 -14.20
C LEU A 70 6.20 -3.88 -15.39
N GLY A 71 7.23 -3.04 -15.26
CA GLY A 71 7.53 -2.00 -16.25
C GLY A 71 6.37 -1.01 -16.40
N ALA A 72 5.61 -0.79 -15.33
CA ALA A 72 4.43 0.08 -15.34
C ALA A 72 4.85 1.53 -15.62
N LYS A 73 3.98 2.29 -16.29
CA LYS A 73 4.22 3.73 -16.52
C LYS A 73 4.13 4.56 -15.25
N GLY A 74 3.46 4.02 -14.24
CA GLY A 74 3.37 4.60 -12.90
C GLY A 74 2.59 3.66 -12.00
N VAL A 75 2.90 3.72 -10.71
CA VAL A 75 2.21 2.98 -9.64
C VAL A 75 1.82 3.94 -8.53
N LEU A 76 0.65 3.74 -7.93
CA LEU A 76 0.21 4.40 -6.71
C LEU A 76 -0.23 3.33 -5.71
N VAL A 77 0.34 3.36 -4.51
CA VAL A 77 0.02 2.44 -3.43
C VAL A 77 -0.45 3.24 -2.23
N MET A 78 -1.55 2.83 -1.60
CA MET A 78 -2.00 3.35 -0.31
C MET A 78 -2.13 2.20 0.68
N ALA A 79 -1.54 2.33 1.86
CA ALA A 79 -1.74 1.41 2.96
C ALA A 79 -2.45 2.13 4.11
N GLN A 80 -3.41 1.45 4.72
CA GLN A 80 -4.06 1.90 5.95
C GLN A 80 -4.02 0.75 6.96
N ALA A 81 -3.55 1.00 8.17
CA ALA A 81 -3.40 -0.04 9.17
C ALA A 81 -3.59 0.45 10.61
N GLU A 82 -4.04 -0.46 11.46
CA GLU A 82 -4.00 -0.33 12.91
C GLU A 82 -2.74 -0.99 13.45
N HIS A 83 -2.13 -0.35 14.46
CA HIS A 83 -0.85 -0.76 15.04
C HIS A 83 -1.01 -1.21 16.48
N MET A 84 -0.74 -2.48 16.79
CA MET A 84 -0.93 -2.99 18.15
C MET A 84 0.06 -2.41 19.16
N CYS A 85 1.20 -1.89 18.70
CA CYS A 85 2.12 -1.13 19.55
C CYS A 85 1.50 0.19 20.07
N MET A 86 0.46 0.71 19.39
CA MET A 86 -0.32 1.87 19.81
C MET A 86 -1.65 1.48 20.47
N SER A 87 -2.29 0.40 20.01
CA SER A 87 -3.62 0.00 20.48
C SER A 87 -3.59 -0.79 21.78
N ALA A 88 -2.67 -1.76 21.93
CA ALA A 88 -2.66 -2.67 23.08
C ALA A 88 -1.72 -2.23 24.22
N ARG A 89 -0.78 -1.32 23.96
CA ARG A 89 0.18 -0.85 24.96
C ARG A 89 0.48 0.64 24.82
N GLY A 90 1.28 1.15 25.76
CA GLY A 90 1.69 2.56 25.77
C GLY A 90 0.48 3.49 25.85
N ILE A 91 0.29 4.31 24.82
CA ILE A 91 -0.74 5.35 24.74
C ILE A 91 -2.18 4.84 24.58
N LYS A 92 -2.36 3.56 24.21
CA LYS A 92 -3.66 2.85 24.15
C LYS A 92 -4.73 3.61 23.36
N LYS A 93 -4.55 3.71 22.04
CA LYS A 93 -5.50 4.34 21.10
C LYS A 93 -6.10 3.31 20.14
N PRO A 94 -6.99 2.42 20.64
CA PRO A 94 -7.61 1.40 19.80
C PRO A 94 -8.44 2.03 18.67
N GLY A 95 -8.43 1.40 17.50
CA GLY A 95 -9.13 1.87 16.32
C GLY A 95 -8.45 3.02 15.56
N SER A 96 -7.36 3.60 16.10
CA SER A 96 -6.55 4.58 15.37
C SER A 96 -5.88 3.93 14.17
N LYS A 97 -6.03 4.53 12.99
CA LYS A 97 -5.46 4.03 11.75
C LYS A 97 -4.43 5.00 11.18
N THR A 98 -3.28 4.48 10.79
CA THR A 98 -2.25 5.22 10.08
C THR A 98 -2.42 4.99 8.58
N VAL A 99 -2.43 6.08 7.79
CA VAL A 99 -2.50 6.03 6.33
C VAL A 99 -1.18 6.51 5.73
N THR A 100 -0.64 5.72 4.80
CA THR A 100 0.57 6.04 4.04
C THR A 100 0.28 5.84 2.56
N PHE A 101 0.88 6.65 1.69
CA PHE A 101 0.83 6.40 0.25
C PHE A 101 2.19 6.66 -0.40
N ALA A 102 2.45 5.98 -1.51
CA ALA A 102 3.63 6.15 -2.33
C ALA A 102 3.22 6.13 -3.80
N SER A 103 3.75 7.06 -4.59
CA SER A 103 3.54 7.15 -6.04
C SER A 103 4.87 6.98 -6.78
N THR A 104 4.81 6.50 -8.02
CA THR A 104 5.95 6.48 -8.95
C THR A 104 5.48 6.83 -10.37
N GLY A 105 6.43 7.23 -11.23
CA GLY A 105 6.19 7.51 -12.65
C GLY A 105 5.08 8.54 -12.87
N VAL A 106 4.15 8.24 -13.78
CA VAL A 106 3.04 9.17 -14.13
C VAL A 106 2.23 9.63 -12.92
N PHE A 107 2.13 8.84 -11.83
CA PHE A 107 1.42 9.28 -10.62
C PHE A 107 2.20 10.29 -9.75
N GLU A 108 3.52 10.41 -9.92
CA GLU A 108 4.30 11.49 -9.31
C GLU A 108 4.13 12.80 -10.08
N GLU A 109 4.09 12.71 -11.40
CA GLU A 109 4.03 13.84 -12.35
C GLU A 109 2.63 14.45 -12.44
N ASP A 110 1.58 13.64 -12.54
CA ASP A 110 0.20 14.08 -12.70
C ASP A 110 -0.54 14.10 -11.35
N ARG A 111 -0.63 15.32 -10.77
CA ARG A 111 -1.33 15.53 -9.50
C ARG A 111 -2.83 15.27 -9.57
N ASN A 112 -3.47 15.57 -10.71
CA ASN A 112 -4.92 15.40 -10.85
C ASN A 112 -5.26 13.92 -10.90
N LEU A 113 -4.55 13.17 -11.74
CA LEU A 113 -4.71 11.71 -11.81
C LEU A 113 -4.46 11.05 -10.45
N ARG A 114 -3.40 11.46 -9.74
CA ARG A 114 -3.14 10.94 -8.38
C ARG A 114 -4.29 11.27 -7.42
N SER A 115 -4.83 12.49 -7.48
CA SER A 115 -5.95 12.90 -6.64
C SER A 115 -7.21 12.07 -6.91
N ASP A 116 -7.55 11.85 -8.18
CA ASP A 116 -8.71 11.05 -8.58
C ASP A 116 -8.61 9.61 -8.05
N VAL A 117 -7.44 8.98 -8.20
CA VAL A 117 -7.22 7.61 -7.71
C VAL A 117 -7.21 7.54 -6.18
N LEU A 118 -6.63 8.53 -5.48
CA LEU A 118 -6.71 8.60 -4.03
C LEU A 118 -8.15 8.77 -3.52
N SER A 119 -9.02 9.42 -4.28
CA SER A 119 -10.46 9.47 -3.98
C SER A 119 -11.06 8.07 -4.03
N ILE A 120 -10.83 7.32 -5.12
CA ILE A 120 -11.32 5.95 -5.30
C ILE A 120 -10.83 5.02 -4.17
N PHE A 121 -9.60 5.19 -3.70
CA PHE A 121 -9.07 4.39 -2.58
C PHE A 121 -9.76 4.65 -1.24
N ARG A 122 -10.35 5.84 -1.06
CA ARG A 122 -11.04 6.23 0.18
C ARG A 122 -12.53 5.87 0.15
N ASP A 123 -13.08 5.62 -1.03
CA ASP A 123 -14.49 5.24 -1.19
C ASP A 123 -14.79 3.92 -0.45
N GLY A 124 -15.73 3.99 0.51
CA GLY A 124 -16.19 2.84 1.29
C GLY A 124 -15.30 2.46 2.48
N GLN A 125 -14.42 3.35 2.95
CA GLN A 125 -13.69 3.23 4.23
C GLN A 125 -14.44 3.80 5.43
#